data_AF-A0A4Q3VE60-F1
#
_entry.id   AF-A0A4Q3VE60-F1
#
_cell.length_a   1.000
_cell.length_b   1.000
_cell.length_c   1.000
_cell.angle_alpha   90.00
_cell.angle_beta   90.00
_cell.angle_gamma   90.00
#
_symmetry.space_group_name_H-M   'P 1'
#
loop_
_entity.id
_entity.type
_entity.pdbx_description
1 polymer ?
#
loop_
_entity_poly.entity_id
_entity_poly.type
_entity_poly.pdbx_seq_one_letter_code
_entity_poly.pdbx_strand_id
1 'polypeptide(L)'
;IIVALKVSVVLIFIFLGWKYINNDNLTPYIPDNTGTFGEFGFSGIIRAAAIVFFAYIGFDAVSTAAQEAKNPKRDMPIGILGSLAICTILYLLFAHVMTGVTPYTTFAGKDGIAPVAVAIDHMGTAGADGVPQPDYPWLNRAIVVAILAGYASVILVMLMGQSRVFFSMSKDGLIPRVFSRVNPKTQTPAKSNLMFMIFVSAFAAFVPARVVGEMTSIGTLFAFILVCVGVWVMRVKMPELPRAFKTPLVPLVPILGIAVCLFMMVFLPMDTWIRLLVWMLIGMDIYLWYGAKNSKLGNGTPYRPGMRIARIVSLVLCALLVVAGILHQVTVGFDTDRTLMYISIIFAAVHVVVYGSKLGRKENP
;
A
#
# COMPACT_ATOMS: atom_id res chain seq x y z
N ILE A 1 3.99 -7.74 -23.89
CA ILE A 1 2.96 -8.80 -24.08
C ILE A 1 1.98 -8.84 -22.90
N ILE A 2 2.41 -9.20 -21.68
CA ILE A 2 1.49 -9.31 -20.52
C ILE A 2 0.71 -8.01 -20.26
N VAL A 3 1.36 -6.85 -20.31
CA VAL A 3 0.68 -5.55 -20.12
C VAL A 3 -0.41 -5.32 -21.17
N ALA A 4 -0.11 -5.58 -22.45
CA ALA A 4 -1.09 -5.45 -23.53
C ALA A 4 -2.29 -6.36 -23.29
N LEU A 5 -2.06 -7.61 -22.88
CA LEU A 5 -3.14 -8.54 -22.53
C LEU A 5 -4.03 -8.00 -21.40
N LYS A 6 -3.44 -7.48 -20.32
CA LYS A 6 -4.22 -6.89 -19.20
C LYS A 6 -5.06 -5.70 -19.65
N VAL A 7 -4.46 -4.77 -20.39
CA VAL A 7 -5.14 -3.56 -20.87
C VAL A 7 -6.26 -3.92 -21.84
N SER A 8 -6.00 -4.83 -22.79
CA SER A 8 -7.02 -5.29 -23.75
C SER A 8 -8.23 -5.89 -23.05
N VAL A 9 -8.03 -6.69 -22.01
CA VAL A 9 -9.13 -7.34 -21.28
C VAL A 9 -9.99 -6.31 -20.54
N VAL A 10 -9.36 -5.32 -19.91
CA VAL A 10 -10.07 -4.19 -19.27
C VAL A 10 -10.87 -3.40 -20.32
N LEU A 11 -10.27 -3.09 -21.48
CA LEU A 11 -10.94 -2.37 -22.55
C LEU A 11 -12.12 -3.16 -23.16
N ILE A 12 -11.96 -4.48 -23.35
CA ILE A 12 -13.05 -5.34 -23.84
C ILE A 12 -14.22 -5.31 -22.85
N PHE A 13 -13.95 -5.45 -21.55
CA PHE A 13 -15.00 -5.36 -20.53
C PHE A 13 -15.70 -3.99 -20.57
N ILE A 14 -14.94 -2.89 -20.62
CA ILE A 14 -15.51 -1.54 -20.67
C ILE A 14 -16.40 -1.38 -21.90
N PHE A 15 -15.92 -1.79 -23.08
CA PHE A 15 -16.65 -1.61 -24.35
C PHE A 15 -17.91 -2.47 -24.44
N LEU A 16 -17.83 -3.74 -24.04
CA LEU A 16 -18.99 -4.64 -24.06
C LEU A 16 -19.99 -4.26 -22.97
N GLY A 17 -19.51 -3.99 -21.75
CA GLY A 17 -20.34 -3.62 -20.61
C GLY A 17 -21.07 -2.28 -20.78
N TRP A 18 -20.52 -1.35 -21.57
CA TRP A 18 -21.16 -0.06 -21.84
C TRP A 18 -22.58 -0.19 -22.41
N LYS A 19 -22.85 -1.26 -23.16
CA LYS A 19 -24.16 -1.52 -23.76
C LYS A 19 -25.22 -1.97 -22.76
N TYR A 20 -24.80 -2.45 -21.59
CA TYR A 20 -25.67 -3.00 -20.55
C TYR A 20 -25.79 -2.08 -19.34
N ILE A 21 -25.31 -0.83 -19.44
CA ILE A 21 -25.48 0.16 -18.37
C ILE A 21 -26.96 0.52 -18.26
N ASN A 22 -27.53 0.29 -17.08
CA ASN A 22 -28.83 0.83 -16.69
C ASN A 22 -28.60 2.01 -15.71
N ASN A 23 -29.10 3.19 -16.06
CA ASN A 23 -28.98 4.39 -15.22
C ASN A 23 -29.70 4.25 -13.87
N ASP A 24 -30.70 3.38 -13.76
CA ASP A 24 -31.39 3.11 -12.49
C ASP A 24 -30.44 2.51 -11.44
N ASN A 25 -29.43 1.73 -11.88
CA ASN A 25 -28.41 1.16 -11.00
C ASN A 25 -27.49 2.24 -10.40
N LEU A 26 -27.41 3.41 -11.05
CA LEU A 26 -26.64 4.57 -10.61
C LEU A 26 -27.45 5.49 -9.70
N THR A 27 -28.72 5.17 -9.39
CA THR A 27 -29.57 5.93 -8.48
C THR A 27 -29.87 5.13 -7.20
N PRO A 28 -29.49 5.60 -6.01
CA PRO A 28 -28.69 6.80 -5.73
C PRO A 28 -27.20 6.62 -6.09
N TYR A 29 -26.59 7.66 -6.67
CA TYR A 29 -25.17 7.61 -7.09
C TYR A 29 -24.23 7.57 -5.89
N ILE A 30 -24.61 8.29 -4.83
CA ILE A 30 -23.99 8.24 -3.52
C ILE A 30 -25.11 7.82 -2.56
N PRO A 31 -25.15 6.55 -2.12
CA PRO A 31 -26.07 6.12 -1.09
C PRO A 31 -25.84 6.92 0.20
N ASP A 32 -26.91 7.17 0.94
CA ASP A 32 -26.83 7.85 2.24
C ASP A 32 -25.99 7.06 3.24
N ASN A 33 -25.30 7.78 4.13
CA ASN A 33 -24.52 7.15 5.19
C ASN A 33 -25.46 6.42 6.16
N THR A 34 -25.10 5.19 6.52
CA THR A 34 -25.90 4.30 7.39
C THR A 34 -25.86 4.67 8.87
N GLY A 35 -25.22 5.78 9.23
CA GLY A 35 -24.97 6.22 10.61
C GLY A 35 -23.63 5.75 11.17
N THR A 36 -22.87 4.95 10.42
CA THR A 36 -21.54 4.48 10.81
C THR A 36 -20.44 5.18 10.01
N PHE A 37 -19.35 5.53 10.68
CA PHE A 37 -18.25 6.25 10.04
C PHE A 37 -17.56 5.39 8.98
N GLY A 38 -17.58 5.86 7.73
CA GLY A 38 -16.96 5.18 6.60
C GLY A 38 -17.85 4.17 5.87
N GLU A 39 -19.14 4.05 6.20
CA GLU A 39 -20.11 3.33 5.37
C GLU A 39 -20.96 4.30 4.55
N PHE A 40 -20.83 4.25 3.22
CA PHE A 40 -21.55 5.13 2.29
C PHE A 40 -21.45 6.63 2.62
N GLY A 41 -22.14 7.47 1.85
CA GLY A 41 -21.97 8.93 1.90
C GLY A 41 -20.54 9.40 1.66
N PHE A 42 -20.25 10.65 2.03
CA PHE A 42 -18.92 11.24 1.82
C PHE A 42 -17.82 10.48 2.59
N SER A 43 -18.06 10.09 3.84
CA SER A 43 -17.07 9.32 4.62
C SER A 43 -16.78 7.95 4.00
N GLY A 44 -17.79 7.30 3.43
CA GLY A 44 -17.62 6.03 2.72
C GLY A 44 -16.79 6.18 1.44
N ILE A 45 -16.98 7.27 0.70
CA ILE A 45 -16.16 7.57 -0.49
C ILE A 45 -14.68 7.71 -0.10
N ILE A 46 -14.36 8.46 0.95
CA ILE A 46 -12.96 8.65 1.36
C ILE A 46 -12.36 7.35 1.92
N ARG A 47 -13.12 6.59 2.72
CA ARG A 47 -12.67 5.27 3.21
C ARG A 47 -12.43 4.30 2.06
N ALA A 48 -13.34 4.25 1.09
CA ALA A 48 -13.17 3.44 -0.12
C ALA A 48 -11.94 3.90 -0.90
N ALA A 49 -11.75 5.21 -1.11
CA ALA A 49 -10.57 5.77 -1.77
C ALA A 49 -9.27 5.32 -1.08
N ALA A 50 -9.23 5.32 0.25
CA ALA A 50 -8.08 4.88 1.04
C ALA A 50 -7.81 3.38 0.92
N ILE A 51 -8.85 2.55 0.81
CA ILE A 51 -8.71 1.09 0.64
C ILE A 51 -8.31 0.73 -0.80
N VAL A 52 -8.97 1.33 -1.81
CA VAL A 52 -8.68 1.08 -3.23
C VAL A 52 -7.40 1.76 -3.71
N PHE A 53 -6.79 2.62 -2.89
CA PHE A 53 -5.46 3.17 -3.12
C PHE A 53 -4.44 2.06 -3.39
N PHE A 54 -4.60 0.89 -2.78
CA PHE A 54 -3.83 -0.31 -3.09
C PHE A 54 -3.72 -0.60 -4.60
N ALA A 55 -4.79 -0.38 -5.37
CA ALA A 55 -4.81 -0.62 -6.81
C ALA A 55 -3.88 0.31 -7.60
N TYR A 56 -3.55 1.48 -7.05
CA TYR A 56 -2.63 2.44 -7.66
C TYR A 56 -1.15 2.15 -7.35
N ILE A 57 -0.86 1.20 -6.48
CA ILE A 57 0.52 0.85 -6.10
C ILE A 57 1.24 0.17 -7.27
N GLY A 58 2.49 0.55 -7.51
CA GLY A 58 3.34 -0.04 -8.55
C GLY A 58 3.91 0.96 -9.56
N PHE A 59 3.42 2.20 -9.61
CA PHE A 59 4.08 3.24 -10.41
C PHE A 59 5.50 3.53 -9.92
N ASP A 60 5.74 3.37 -8.61
CA ASP A 60 7.04 3.49 -7.96
C ASP A 60 7.99 2.35 -8.33
N ALA A 61 7.49 1.22 -8.81
CA ALA A 61 8.33 0.16 -9.34
C ALA A 61 9.12 0.60 -10.58
N VAL A 62 8.62 1.58 -11.35
CA VAL A 62 9.38 2.19 -12.45
C VAL A 62 10.70 2.77 -11.92
N SER A 63 10.69 3.37 -10.72
CA SER A 63 11.89 3.91 -10.04
C SER A 63 12.98 2.86 -9.81
N THR A 64 12.60 1.59 -9.61
CA THR A 64 13.55 0.50 -9.38
C THR A 64 14.34 0.15 -10.64
N ALA A 65 13.76 0.37 -11.84
CA ALA A 65 14.39 0.15 -13.13
C ALA A 65 15.13 1.40 -13.65
N ALA A 66 15.30 2.44 -12.82
CA ALA A 66 15.97 3.67 -13.22
C ALA A 66 17.37 3.46 -13.81
N GLN A 67 18.10 2.46 -13.30
CA GLN A 67 19.45 2.11 -13.77
C GLN A 67 19.45 1.41 -15.14
N GLU A 68 18.30 0.88 -15.56
CA GLU A 68 18.12 0.16 -16.82
C GLU A 68 17.49 1.06 -17.90
N ALA A 69 17.08 2.28 -17.55
CA ALA A 69 16.49 3.24 -18.48
C ALA A 69 17.57 3.96 -19.31
N LYS A 70 17.33 4.08 -20.62
CA LYS A 70 18.27 4.74 -21.56
C LYS A 70 18.44 6.23 -21.25
N ASN A 71 17.34 6.93 -20.99
CA ASN A 71 17.37 8.31 -20.51
C ASN A 71 16.51 8.46 -19.26
N PRO A 72 17.05 8.14 -18.07
CA PRO A 72 16.28 8.17 -16.82
C PRO A 72 15.68 9.54 -16.52
N LYS A 73 16.27 10.63 -17.06
CA LYS A 73 15.79 12.00 -16.84
C LYS A 73 14.42 12.26 -17.46
N ARG A 74 14.15 11.65 -18.61
CA ARG A 74 12.93 11.84 -19.39
C ARG A 74 12.00 10.63 -19.28
N ASP A 75 12.55 9.44 -19.35
CA ASP A 75 11.76 8.21 -19.47
C ASP A 75 11.05 7.88 -18.14
N MET A 76 11.67 8.21 -17.01
CA MET A 76 11.11 7.92 -15.68
C MET A 76 9.89 8.78 -15.34
N PRO A 77 9.91 10.13 -15.47
CA PRO A 77 8.71 10.92 -15.23
C PRO A 77 7.55 10.57 -16.17
N ILE A 78 7.84 10.31 -17.46
CA ILE A 78 6.82 9.92 -18.44
C ILE A 78 6.23 8.56 -18.08
N GLY A 79 7.08 7.59 -17.71
CA GLY A 79 6.63 6.27 -17.29
C GLY A 79 5.74 6.32 -16.05
N ILE A 80 6.15 7.05 -15.02
CA ILE A 80 5.40 7.17 -13.75
C ILE A 80 4.09 7.92 -13.96
N LEU A 81 4.11 9.14 -14.50
CA LEU A 81 2.91 9.97 -14.63
C LEU A 81 1.97 9.46 -15.73
N GLY A 82 2.53 8.98 -16.85
CA GLY A 82 1.75 8.43 -17.96
C GLY A 82 1.03 7.15 -17.58
N SER A 83 1.71 6.21 -16.91
CA SER A 83 1.06 4.99 -16.43
C SER A 83 -0.03 5.29 -15.39
N LEU A 84 0.24 6.21 -14.45
CA LEU A 84 -0.75 6.62 -13.45
C LEU A 84 -2.01 7.24 -14.09
N ALA A 85 -1.84 8.14 -15.05
CA ALA A 85 -2.96 8.78 -15.74
C ALA A 85 -3.80 7.78 -16.54
N ILE A 86 -3.17 6.89 -17.31
CA ILE A 86 -3.87 5.85 -18.08
C ILE A 86 -4.63 4.91 -17.14
N CYS A 87 -3.98 4.42 -16.08
CA CYS A 87 -4.63 3.55 -15.09
C CYS A 87 -5.81 4.25 -14.40
N THR A 88 -5.69 5.54 -14.07
CA THR A 88 -6.77 6.31 -13.47
C THR A 88 -8.00 6.35 -14.37
N ILE A 89 -7.83 6.68 -15.65
CA ILE A 89 -8.94 6.72 -16.63
C ILE A 89 -9.58 5.34 -16.74
N LEU A 90 -8.78 4.28 -16.88
CA LEU A 90 -9.30 2.92 -16.99
C LEU A 90 -10.05 2.49 -15.73
N TYR A 91 -9.56 2.82 -14.53
CA TYR A 91 -10.24 2.49 -13.28
C TYR A 91 -11.57 3.23 -13.11
N LEU A 92 -11.63 4.51 -13.48
CA LEU A 92 -12.88 5.28 -13.45
C LEU A 92 -13.92 4.69 -14.41
N LEU A 93 -13.53 4.41 -15.66
CA LEU A 93 -14.41 3.80 -16.66
C LEU A 93 -14.86 2.39 -16.23
N PHE A 94 -13.94 1.59 -15.72
CA PHE A 94 -14.23 0.23 -15.27
C PHE A 94 -15.20 0.23 -14.09
N ALA A 95 -14.99 1.07 -13.08
CA ALA A 95 -15.89 1.19 -11.93
C ALA A 95 -17.29 1.71 -12.34
N HIS A 96 -17.34 2.68 -13.27
CA HIS A 96 -18.59 3.19 -13.81
C HIS A 96 -19.38 2.11 -14.55
N VAL A 97 -18.73 1.33 -15.41
CA VAL A 97 -19.38 0.21 -16.12
C VAL A 97 -19.83 -0.88 -15.13
N MET A 98 -19.01 -1.25 -14.15
CA MET A 98 -19.39 -2.27 -13.16
C MET A 98 -20.67 -1.89 -12.39
N THR A 99 -20.72 -0.65 -11.88
CA THR A 99 -21.87 -0.14 -11.10
C THR A 99 -23.07 0.22 -11.97
N GLY A 100 -22.86 0.53 -13.25
CA GLY A 100 -23.94 0.75 -14.21
C GLY A 100 -24.62 -0.55 -14.66
N VAL A 101 -23.89 -1.67 -14.72
CA VAL A 101 -24.43 -2.97 -15.18
C VAL A 101 -25.25 -3.68 -14.09
N THR A 102 -24.85 -3.58 -12.83
CA THR A 102 -25.58 -4.21 -11.71
C THR A 102 -25.53 -3.31 -10.46
N PRO A 103 -26.60 -3.27 -9.64
CA PRO A 103 -26.63 -2.44 -8.44
C PRO A 103 -25.45 -2.71 -7.51
N TYR A 104 -24.92 -1.68 -6.85
CA TYR A 104 -23.76 -1.81 -5.97
C TYR A 104 -23.95 -2.84 -4.83
N THR A 105 -25.20 -3.10 -4.43
CA THR A 105 -25.56 -4.07 -3.39
C THR A 105 -25.29 -5.52 -3.79
N THR A 106 -25.26 -5.85 -5.09
CA THR A 106 -25.04 -7.23 -5.57
C THR A 106 -23.58 -7.69 -5.41
N PHE A 107 -22.67 -6.74 -5.19
CA PHE A 107 -21.26 -7.00 -4.89
C PHE A 107 -20.99 -7.24 -3.41
N ALA A 108 -21.93 -6.90 -2.52
CA ALA A 108 -21.75 -7.08 -1.09
C ALA A 108 -21.56 -8.56 -0.73
N GLY A 109 -20.57 -8.86 0.11
CA GLY A 109 -20.27 -10.24 0.56
C GLY A 109 -19.56 -11.13 -0.46
N LYS A 110 -19.26 -10.63 -1.67
CA LYS A 110 -18.55 -11.39 -2.73
C LYS A 110 -17.04 -11.10 -2.75
N ASP A 111 -16.43 -10.95 -1.58
CA ASP A 111 -15.02 -10.59 -1.41
C ASP A 111 -14.03 -11.61 -2.03
N GLY A 112 -14.46 -12.88 -2.20
CA GLY A 112 -13.64 -13.96 -2.77
C GLY A 112 -13.85 -14.24 -4.26
N ILE A 113 -14.86 -13.63 -4.90
CA ILE A 113 -15.15 -13.79 -6.33
C ILE A 113 -14.62 -12.54 -7.04
N ALA A 114 -14.04 -12.68 -8.23
CA ALA A 114 -13.67 -11.53 -9.05
C ALA A 114 -14.95 -10.69 -9.29
N PRO A 115 -15.10 -9.47 -8.75
CA PRO A 115 -16.39 -8.75 -8.79
C PRO A 115 -16.87 -8.50 -10.22
N VAL A 116 -15.94 -8.40 -11.16
CA VAL A 116 -16.20 -8.33 -12.60
C VAL A 116 -17.03 -9.51 -13.13
N ALA A 117 -16.87 -10.71 -12.58
CA ALA A 117 -17.68 -11.88 -12.91
C ALA A 117 -19.16 -11.64 -12.62
N VAL A 118 -19.45 -11.03 -11.47
CA VAL A 118 -20.81 -10.67 -11.06
C VAL A 118 -21.43 -9.71 -12.07
N ALA A 119 -20.68 -8.71 -12.51
CA ALA A 119 -21.17 -7.77 -13.52
C ALA A 119 -21.44 -8.49 -14.85
N ILE A 120 -20.54 -9.36 -15.32
CA ILE A 120 -20.71 -10.11 -16.58
C ILE A 120 -21.91 -11.04 -16.54
N ASP A 121 -22.18 -11.69 -15.40
CA ASP A 121 -23.33 -12.57 -15.26
C ASP A 121 -24.66 -11.81 -15.36
N HIS A 122 -24.64 -10.48 -15.15
CA HIS A 122 -25.79 -9.58 -15.34
C HIS A 122 -25.75 -8.85 -16.70
N MET A 123 -24.75 -9.10 -17.56
CA MET A 123 -24.70 -8.57 -18.93
C MET A 123 -25.51 -9.45 -19.88
N GLY A 124 -26.81 -9.22 -19.95
CA GLY A 124 -27.67 -9.88 -20.93
C GLY A 124 -29.13 -9.56 -20.73
N THR A 125 -29.98 -10.25 -21.48
CA THR A 125 -31.43 -10.07 -21.38
C THR A 125 -31.99 -10.87 -20.21
N ALA A 126 -32.96 -10.28 -19.48
CA ALA A 126 -33.70 -11.02 -18.47
C ALA A 126 -34.47 -12.14 -19.17
N GLY A 127 -34.18 -13.39 -18.79
CA GLY A 127 -34.96 -14.54 -19.24
C GLY A 127 -36.42 -14.44 -18.79
N ALA A 128 -37.29 -15.31 -19.32
CA ALA A 128 -38.70 -15.39 -18.94
C ALA A 128 -38.93 -15.69 -17.44
N ASP A 129 -37.88 -16.10 -16.74
CA ASP A 129 -37.73 -16.42 -15.32
C ASP A 129 -37.17 -15.28 -14.46
N GLY A 130 -36.85 -14.12 -15.06
CA GLY A 130 -36.31 -12.95 -14.35
C GLY A 130 -34.83 -13.06 -13.97
N VAL A 131 -34.16 -14.15 -14.36
CA VAL A 131 -32.72 -14.32 -14.19
C VAL A 131 -32.02 -13.81 -15.46
N PRO A 132 -31.07 -12.86 -15.38
CA PRO A 132 -30.29 -12.43 -16.53
C PRO A 132 -29.51 -13.63 -17.09
N GLN A 133 -29.67 -13.93 -18.38
CA GLN A 133 -28.75 -14.85 -19.05
C GLN A 133 -27.60 -14.05 -19.66
N PRO A 134 -26.33 -14.34 -19.32
CA PRO A 134 -25.21 -13.58 -19.83
C PRO A 134 -25.05 -13.79 -21.34
N ASP A 135 -24.99 -12.71 -22.12
CA ASP A 135 -24.76 -12.74 -23.57
C ASP A 135 -23.32 -13.18 -23.90
N TYR A 136 -22.39 -13.01 -22.96
CA TYR A 136 -20.96 -13.31 -23.12
C TYR A 136 -20.40 -14.21 -22.01
N PRO A 137 -20.84 -15.48 -21.88
CA PRO A 137 -20.37 -16.37 -20.81
C PRO A 137 -18.87 -16.73 -20.93
N TRP A 138 -18.30 -16.66 -22.14
CA TRP A 138 -16.87 -16.83 -22.37
C TRP A 138 -16.03 -15.69 -21.79
N LEU A 139 -16.60 -14.49 -21.64
CA LEU A 139 -15.90 -13.29 -21.19
C LEU A 139 -15.43 -13.43 -19.74
N ASN A 140 -16.25 -14.06 -18.90
CA ASN A 140 -15.90 -14.36 -17.51
C ASN A 140 -14.63 -15.25 -17.45
N ARG A 141 -14.59 -16.36 -18.20
CA ARG A 141 -13.42 -17.25 -18.28
C ARG A 141 -12.18 -16.53 -18.82
N ALA A 142 -12.34 -15.73 -19.89
CA ALA A 142 -11.25 -14.99 -20.49
C ALA A 142 -10.65 -13.95 -19.53
N ILE A 143 -11.50 -13.20 -18.82
CA ILE A 143 -11.09 -12.21 -17.82
C ILE A 143 -10.39 -12.89 -16.64
N VAL A 144 -10.90 -14.01 -16.13
CA VAL A 144 -10.25 -14.75 -15.04
C VAL A 144 -8.84 -15.20 -15.44
N VAL A 145 -8.67 -15.80 -16.62
CA VAL A 145 -7.35 -16.22 -17.12
C VAL A 145 -6.41 -15.02 -17.26
N ALA A 146 -6.91 -13.89 -17.76
CA ALA A 146 -6.14 -12.67 -17.91
C ALA A 146 -5.75 -12.04 -16.57
N ILE A 147 -6.63 -12.07 -15.57
CA ILE A 147 -6.35 -11.61 -14.20
C ILE A 147 -5.27 -12.50 -13.58
N LEU A 148 -5.35 -13.82 -13.71
CA LEU A 148 -4.35 -14.75 -13.19
C LEU A 148 -2.96 -14.51 -13.81
N ALA A 149 -2.89 -14.42 -15.15
CA ALA A 149 -1.65 -14.05 -15.85
C ALA A 149 -1.18 -12.64 -15.42
N GLY A 150 -2.13 -11.74 -15.19
CA GLY A 150 -1.91 -10.38 -14.74
C GLY A 150 -1.24 -10.32 -13.36
N TYR A 151 -1.74 -11.08 -12.39
CA TYR A 151 -1.20 -11.15 -11.04
C TYR A 151 0.21 -11.70 -11.00
N ALA A 152 0.52 -12.72 -11.80
CA ALA A 152 1.88 -13.28 -11.87
C ALA A 152 2.93 -12.18 -12.15
N SER A 153 2.65 -11.27 -13.08
CA SER A 153 3.57 -10.16 -13.38
C SER A 153 3.65 -9.10 -12.28
N VAL A 154 2.55 -8.78 -11.57
CA VAL A 154 2.60 -7.82 -10.45
C VAL A 154 3.39 -8.41 -9.29
N ILE A 155 3.14 -9.67 -8.95
CA ILE A 155 3.87 -10.40 -7.90
C ILE A 155 5.37 -10.40 -8.21
N LEU A 156 5.76 -10.69 -9.46
CA LEU A 156 7.17 -10.69 -9.86
C LEU A 156 7.83 -9.31 -9.64
N VAL A 157 7.15 -8.22 -10.02
CA VAL A 157 7.66 -6.85 -9.85
C VAL A 157 7.79 -6.50 -8.37
N MET A 158 6.81 -6.86 -7.55
CA MET A 158 6.83 -6.60 -6.11
C MET A 158 7.94 -7.39 -5.40
N LEU A 159 8.11 -8.67 -5.72
CA LEU A 159 9.18 -9.50 -5.18
C LEU A 159 10.57 -8.97 -5.58
N MET A 160 10.73 -8.50 -6.82
CA MET A 160 11.96 -7.86 -7.26
C MET A 160 12.26 -6.58 -6.47
N GLY A 161 11.26 -5.70 -6.30
CA GLY A 161 11.39 -4.47 -5.52
C GLY A 161 11.78 -4.75 -4.07
N GLN A 162 11.07 -5.68 -3.43
CA GLN A 162 11.33 -6.13 -2.07
C GLN A 162 12.78 -6.62 -1.90
N SER A 163 13.25 -7.53 -2.77
CA SER A 163 14.61 -8.06 -2.67
C SER A 163 15.68 -6.99 -2.89
N ARG A 164 15.45 -6.01 -3.78
CA ARG A 164 16.39 -4.89 -4.01
C ARG A 164 16.49 -3.97 -2.79
N VAL A 165 15.36 -3.65 -2.14
CA VAL A 165 15.34 -2.80 -0.95
C VAL A 165 16.08 -3.48 0.22
N PHE A 166 15.79 -4.76 0.49
CA PHE A 166 16.50 -5.51 1.53
C PHE A 166 17.99 -5.69 1.23
N PHE A 167 18.35 -5.90 -0.04
CA PHE A 167 19.75 -5.98 -0.43
C PHE A 167 20.52 -4.69 -0.10
N SER A 168 19.96 -3.53 -0.45
CA SER A 168 20.56 -2.21 -0.15
C SER A 168 20.65 -1.95 1.35
N MET A 169 19.58 -2.17 2.11
CA MET A 169 19.59 -2.00 3.58
C MET A 169 20.63 -2.91 4.27
N SER A 170 20.79 -4.14 3.78
CA SER A 170 21.80 -5.08 4.28
C SER A 170 23.22 -4.65 3.92
N LYS A 171 23.41 -4.11 2.71
CA LYS A 171 24.70 -3.57 2.28
C LYS A 171 25.12 -2.37 3.15
N ASP A 172 24.16 -1.56 3.57
CA ASP A 172 24.35 -0.44 4.49
C ASP A 172 24.54 -0.87 5.96
N GLY A 173 24.32 -2.16 6.25
CA GLY A 173 24.49 -2.75 7.58
C GLY A 173 23.30 -2.55 8.52
N LEU A 174 22.16 -2.08 8.02
CA LEU A 174 20.96 -1.83 8.81
C LEU A 174 20.22 -3.12 9.22
N ILE A 175 20.37 -4.19 8.42
CA ILE A 175 19.78 -5.51 8.65
C ILE A 175 20.81 -6.63 8.40
N PRO A 176 20.56 -7.89 8.84
CA PRO A 176 21.55 -8.97 8.75
C PRO A 176 22.10 -9.24 7.35
N ARG A 177 23.40 -9.55 7.25
CA ARG A 177 24.12 -9.80 5.99
C ARG A 177 23.56 -10.94 5.12
N VAL A 178 22.63 -11.74 5.64
CA VAL A 178 21.93 -12.79 4.88
C VAL A 178 21.22 -12.20 3.66
N PHE A 179 20.77 -10.95 3.76
CA PHE A 179 20.04 -10.22 2.71
C PHE A 179 20.92 -9.68 1.59
N SER A 180 22.22 -9.51 1.83
CA SER A 180 23.19 -9.07 0.81
C SER A 180 24.04 -10.21 0.24
N ARG A 181 23.85 -11.47 0.68
CA ARG A 181 24.64 -12.61 0.19
C ARG A 181 24.07 -13.12 -1.14
N VAL A 182 24.76 -12.82 -2.23
CA VAL A 182 24.41 -13.28 -3.57
C VAL A 182 24.96 -14.68 -3.87
N ASN A 183 24.21 -15.46 -4.65
CA ASN A 183 24.69 -16.72 -5.19
C ASN A 183 25.71 -16.46 -6.31
N PRO A 184 26.91 -17.08 -6.28
CA PRO A 184 27.94 -16.88 -7.30
C PRO A 184 27.49 -17.17 -8.74
N LYS A 185 26.59 -18.14 -8.95
CA LYS A 185 26.13 -18.55 -10.29
C LYS A 185 25.03 -17.65 -10.84
N THR A 186 24.02 -17.34 -10.03
CA THR A 186 22.83 -16.60 -10.47
C THR A 186 22.88 -15.12 -10.15
N GLN A 187 23.90 -14.65 -9.41
CA GLN A 187 24.08 -13.25 -8.98
C GLN A 187 22.84 -12.66 -8.28
N THR A 188 22.04 -13.51 -7.66
CA THR A 188 20.79 -13.14 -6.97
C THR A 188 20.84 -13.50 -5.48
N PRO A 189 20.13 -12.76 -4.61
CA PRO A 189 20.05 -13.06 -3.17
C PRO A 189 19.11 -14.25 -2.91
N ALA A 190 19.52 -15.45 -3.34
CA ALA A 190 18.66 -16.64 -3.36
C ALA A 190 18.12 -17.04 -1.97
N LYS A 191 18.93 -16.88 -0.91
CA LYS A 191 18.50 -17.18 0.47
C LYS A 191 17.39 -16.25 0.95
N SER A 192 17.47 -14.97 0.58
CA SER A 192 16.45 -13.98 0.91
C SER A 192 15.17 -14.25 0.15
N ASN A 193 15.28 -14.57 -1.14
CA ASN A 193 14.11 -14.93 -1.95
C ASN A 193 13.42 -16.18 -1.41
N LEU A 194 14.17 -17.19 -0.94
CA LEU A 194 13.58 -18.37 -0.30
C LEU A 194 12.84 -18.02 1.00
N MET A 195 13.44 -17.17 1.84
CA MET A 195 12.79 -16.70 3.06
C MET A 195 11.49 -15.95 2.76
N PHE A 196 11.50 -15.08 1.75
CA PHE A 196 10.31 -14.35 1.31
C PHE A 196 9.26 -15.26 0.70
N MET A 197 9.66 -16.28 -0.07
CA MET A 197 8.73 -17.27 -0.60
C MET A 197 7.98 -17.96 0.55
N ILE A 198 8.68 -18.45 1.56
CA ILE A 198 8.03 -19.12 2.71
C ILE A 198 7.13 -18.15 3.47
N PHE A 199 7.64 -16.97 3.79
CA PHE A 199 6.91 -15.99 4.61
C PHE A 199 5.68 -15.41 3.89
N VAL A 200 5.83 -15.00 2.63
CA VAL A 200 4.74 -14.43 1.82
C VAL A 200 3.69 -15.49 1.48
N SER A 201 4.10 -16.73 1.16
CA SER A 201 3.14 -17.82 0.91
C SER A 201 2.34 -18.18 2.17
N ALA A 202 2.98 -18.18 3.35
CA ALA A 202 2.25 -18.37 4.61
C ALA A 202 1.26 -17.23 4.85
N PHE A 203 1.68 -15.98 4.68
CA PHE A 203 0.78 -14.82 4.82
C PHE A 203 -0.40 -14.88 3.83
N ALA A 204 -0.14 -15.25 2.57
CA ALA A 204 -1.16 -15.38 1.55
C ALA A 204 -2.17 -16.51 1.84
N ALA A 205 -1.76 -17.55 2.58
CA ALA A 205 -2.63 -18.66 2.95
C ALA A 205 -3.55 -18.37 4.15
N PHE A 206 -3.10 -17.53 5.09
CA PHE A 206 -3.80 -17.33 6.38
C PHE A 206 -4.42 -15.93 6.56
N VAL A 207 -3.99 -14.93 5.79
CA VAL A 207 -4.44 -13.54 5.99
C VAL A 207 -5.42 -13.14 4.89
N PRO A 208 -6.64 -12.67 5.24
CA PRO A 208 -7.62 -12.23 4.25
C PRO A 208 -7.12 -11.09 3.37
N ALA A 209 -7.45 -11.13 2.08
CA ALA A 209 -7.00 -10.13 1.10
C ALA A 209 -7.40 -8.69 1.47
N ARG A 210 -8.59 -8.50 2.07
CA ARG A 210 -9.07 -7.21 2.57
C ARG A 210 -8.09 -6.61 3.60
N VAL A 211 -7.69 -7.39 4.59
CA VAL A 211 -6.76 -6.97 5.64
C VAL A 211 -5.39 -6.64 5.05
N VAL A 212 -4.89 -7.48 4.12
CA VAL A 212 -3.60 -7.22 3.44
C VAL A 212 -3.66 -5.95 2.59
N GLY A 213 -4.77 -5.68 1.89
CA GLY A 213 -4.96 -4.48 1.07
C GLY A 213 -4.96 -3.20 1.92
N GLU A 214 -5.65 -3.24 3.07
CA GLU A 214 -5.66 -2.13 4.03
C GLU A 214 -4.27 -1.90 4.65
N MET A 215 -3.58 -2.98 5.06
CA MET A 215 -2.20 -2.92 5.60
C MET A 215 -1.21 -2.34 4.58
N THR A 216 -1.35 -2.74 3.32
CA THR A 216 -0.49 -2.23 2.24
C THR A 216 -0.78 -0.76 1.97
N SER A 217 -2.05 -0.36 1.94
CA SER A 217 -2.45 1.03 1.68
C SER A 217 -1.93 1.98 2.75
N ILE A 218 -2.14 1.69 4.03
CA ILE A 218 -1.65 2.58 5.12
C ILE A 218 -0.13 2.71 5.11
N GLY A 219 0.59 1.61 4.85
CA GLY A 219 2.05 1.60 4.77
C GLY A 219 2.59 2.44 3.60
N THR A 220 1.98 2.30 2.42
CA THR A 220 2.40 3.07 1.24
C THR A 220 2.02 4.54 1.33
N LEU A 221 0.84 4.88 1.88
CA LEU A 221 0.47 6.28 2.16
C LEU A 221 1.48 6.93 3.12
N PHE A 222 1.88 6.22 4.17
CA PHE A 222 2.93 6.68 5.08
C PHE A 222 4.28 6.85 4.38
N ALA A 223 4.67 5.90 3.54
CA ALA A 223 5.89 6.02 2.73
C ALA A 223 5.85 7.25 1.80
N PHE A 224 4.69 7.56 1.20
CA PHE A 224 4.53 8.73 0.34
C PHE A 224 4.63 10.04 1.11
N ILE A 225 4.12 10.10 2.35
CA ILE A 225 4.34 11.22 3.25
C ILE A 225 5.85 11.42 3.47
N LEU A 226 6.60 10.36 3.77
CA LEU A 226 8.05 10.43 3.95
C LEU A 226 8.77 10.88 2.68
N VAL A 227 8.33 10.43 1.50
CA VAL A 227 8.88 10.88 0.21
C VAL A 227 8.61 12.37 -0.02
N CYS A 228 7.39 12.85 0.22
CA CYS A 228 7.04 14.27 0.11
C CYS A 228 7.87 15.15 1.06
N VAL A 229 8.00 14.72 2.33
CA VAL A 229 8.89 15.38 3.30
C VAL A 229 10.34 15.36 2.80
N GLY A 230 10.81 14.22 2.28
CA GLY A 230 12.16 14.06 1.73
C GLY A 230 12.44 15.01 0.57
N VAL A 231 11.49 15.17 -0.36
CA VAL A 231 11.59 16.13 -1.47
C VAL A 231 11.72 17.56 -0.95
N TRP A 232 10.90 17.94 0.04
CA TRP A 232 10.99 19.28 0.64
C TRP A 232 12.33 19.48 1.36
N VAL A 233 12.75 18.55 2.21
CA VAL A 233 14.02 18.61 2.94
C VAL A 233 15.22 18.68 1.98
N MET A 234 15.23 17.86 0.92
CA MET A 234 16.28 17.92 -0.10
C MET A 234 16.28 19.25 -0.88
N ARG A 235 15.12 19.90 -1.04
CA ARG A 235 15.04 21.19 -1.71
C ARG A 235 15.72 22.29 -0.90
N VAL A 236 15.57 22.24 0.43
CA VAL A 236 16.12 23.24 1.35
C VAL A 236 17.58 22.95 1.69
N LYS A 237 17.93 21.71 2.04
CA LYS A 237 19.28 21.36 2.53
C LYS A 237 20.31 21.11 1.43
N MET A 238 19.87 20.77 0.22
CA MET A 238 20.76 20.41 -0.89
C MET A 238 20.31 21.11 -2.19
N PRO A 239 20.28 22.46 -2.23
CA PRO A 239 19.74 23.21 -3.37
C PRO A 239 20.53 22.97 -4.67
N GLU A 240 21.86 22.89 -4.57
CA GLU A 240 22.81 22.80 -5.69
C GLU A 240 22.86 21.43 -6.39
N LEU A 241 22.21 20.40 -5.85
CA LEU A 241 22.24 19.07 -6.47
C LEU A 241 21.60 19.10 -7.87
N PRO A 242 22.26 18.52 -8.89
CA PRO A 242 21.70 18.43 -10.23
C PRO A 242 20.46 17.52 -10.21
N ARG A 243 19.31 18.08 -10.58
CA ARG A 243 18.02 17.36 -10.61
C ARG A 243 17.56 17.17 -12.04
N ALA A 244 17.41 15.92 -12.44
CA ALA A 244 16.91 15.54 -13.76
C ALA A 244 15.47 15.99 -14.00
N PHE A 245 14.64 15.83 -12.98
CA PHE A 245 13.26 16.30 -12.93
C PHE A 245 13.08 17.16 -11.66
N LYS A 246 12.34 18.26 -11.77
CA LYS A 246 12.00 19.13 -10.64
C LYS A 246 10.48 19.11 -10.49
N THR A 247 10.00 18.66 -9.34
CA THR A 247 8.58 18.76 -8.99
C THR A 247 8.15 20.23 -9.08
N PRO A 248 7.04 20.55 -9.77
CA PRO A 248 6.53 21.91 -9.83
C PRO A 248 6.08 22.37 -8.45
N LEU A 249 6.07 23.70 -8.22
CA LEU A 249 5.46 24.34 -7.04
C LEU A 249 5.90 23.74 -5.69
N VAL A 250 7.20 23.56 -5.45
CA VAL A 250 7.72 23.21 -4.12
C VAL A 250 7.79 24.48 -3.27
N PRO A 251 7.21 24.52 -2.04
CA PRO A 251 6.78 23.38 -1.22
C PRO A 251 5.29 23.00 -1.31
N LEU A 252 4.47 23.73 -2.08
CA LEU A 252 3.02 23.49 -2.18
C LEU A 252 2.66 22.05 -2.57
N VAL A 253 3.25 21.50 -3.65
CA VAL A 253 2.92 20.14 -4.11
C VAL A 253 3.28 19.06 -3.07
N PRO A 254 4.49 19.06 -2.47
CA PRO A 254 4.78 18.17 -1.35
C PRO A 254 3.82 18.32 -0.16
N ILE A 255 3.43 19.54 0.21
CA ILE A 255 2.50 19.79 1.33
C ILE A 255 1.12 19.23 1.02
N LEU A 256 0.60 19.47 -0.19
CA LEU A 256 -0.67 18.89 -0.64
C LEU A 256 -0.61 17.36 -0.67
N GLY A 257 0.50 16.77 -1.10
CA GLY A 257 0.73 15.33 -1.05
C GLY A 257 0.65 14.77 0.36
N ILE A 258 1.31 15.42 1.33
CA ILE A 258 1.25 15.06 2.75
C ILE A 258 -0.19 15.17 3.26
N ALA A 259 -0.88 16.28 2.96
CA ALA A 259 -2.25 16.53 3.40
C ALA A 259 -3.23 15.48 2.86
N VAL A 260 -3.17 15.16 1.56
CA VAL A 260 -4.04 14.13 0.94
C VAL A 260 -3.74 12.75 1.51
N CYS A 261 -2.47 12.36 1.67
CA CYS A 261 -2.12 11.06 2.23
C CYS A 261 -2.58 10.92 3.69
N LEU A 262 -2.33 11.93 4.53
CA LEU A 262 -2.80 11.95 5.91
C LEU A 262 -4.32 11.93 5.99
N PHE A 263 -4.99 12.72 5.15
CA PHE A 263 -6.44 12.74 5.06
C PHE A 263 -6.99 11.35 4.75
N MET A 264 -6.45 10.64 3.74
CA MET A 264 -6.88 9.27 3.43
C MET A 264 -6.57 8.28 4.57
N MET A 265 -5.42 8.41 5.24
CA MET A 265 -5.06 7.55 6.37
C MET A 265 -6.05 7.68 7.54
N VAL A 266 -6.59 8.87 7.81
CA VAL A 266 -7.56 9.08 8.90
C VAL A 266 -8.87 8.31 8.68
N PHE A 267 -9.26 8.05 7.43
CA PHE A 267 -10.47 7.29 7.11
C PHE A 267 -10.25 5.77 7.07
N LEU A 268 -9.01 5.30 7.25
CA LEU A 268 -8.73 3.87 7.36
C LEU A 268 -9.17 3.32 8.73
N PRO A 269 -9.56 2.03 8.79
CA PRO A 269 -9.94 1.38 10.04
C PRO A 269 -8.86 1.49 11.12
N MET A 270 -9.24 1.69 12.39
CA MET A 270 -8.26 1.95 13.47
C MET A 270 -7.33 0.75 13.73
N ASP A 271 -7.77 -0.46 13.41
CA ASP A 271 -6.93 -1.66 13.45
C ASP A 271 -5.75 -1.60 12.47
N THR A 272 -5.87 -0.87 11.36
CA THR A 272 -4.74 -0.61 10.43
C THR A 272 -3.67 0.28 11.06
N TRP A 273 -4.08 1.29 11.83
CA TRP A 273 -3.17 2.19 12.55
C TRP A 273 -2.38 1.44 13.61
N ILE A 274 -3.05 0.58 14.38
CA ILE A 274 -2.40 -0.29 15.37
C ILE A 274 -1.35 -1.17 14.69
N ARG A 275 -1.72 -1.84 13.58
CA ARG A 275 -0.79 -2.68 12.80
C ARG A 275 0.43 -1.89 12.30
N LEU A 276 0.23 -0.69 11.76
CA LEU A 276 1.31 0.19 11.32
C LEU A 276 2.25 0.55 12.47
N LEU A 277 1.69 1.01 13.60
CA LEU A 277 2.48 1.48 14.75
C LEU A 277 3.27 0.34 15.41
N VAL A 278 2.67 -0.84 15.56
CA VAL A 278 3.37 -2.05 16.03
C VAL A 278 4.51 -2.40 15.09
N TRP A 279 4.29 -2.42 13.77
CA TRP A 279 5.33 -2.71 12.80
C TRP A 279 6.48 -1.70 12.81
N MET A 280 6.16 -0.41 12.97
CA MET A 280 7.15 0.66 13.11
C MET A 280 8.00 0.49 14.38
N LEU A 281 7.39 0.11 15.50
CA LEU A 281 8.11 -0.16 16.75
C LEU A 281 9.06 -1.36 16.60
N ILE A 282 8.62 -2.46 15.96
CA ILE A 282 9.49 -3.60 15.64
C ILE A 282 10.68 -3.15 14.77
N GLY A 283 10.43 -2.32 13.77
CA GLY A 283 11.49 -1.73 12.94
C GLY A 283 12.48 -0.91 13.76
N MET A 284 11.99 -0.13 14.72
CA MET A 284 12.82 0.64 15.64
C MET A 284 13.62 -0.25 16.60
N ASP A 285 13.09 -1.38 17.06
CA ASP A 285 13.85 -2.36 17.84
C ASP A 285 15.01 -2.93 17.05
N ILE A 286 14.75 -3.37 15.82
CA ILE A 286 15.77 -3.91 14.92
C ILE A 286 16.84 -2.85 14.67
N TYR A 287 16.44 -1.60 14.41
CA TYR A 287 17.37 -0.50 14.21
C TYR A 287 18.22 -0.22 15.46
N LEU A 288 17.60 -0.06 16.63
CA LEU A 288 18.32 0.32 17.86
C LEU A 288 19.21 -0.82 18.38
N TRP A 289 18.80 -2.08 18.18
CA TRP A 289 19.55 -3.24 18.67
C TRP A 289 20.65 -3.69 17.70
N TYR A 290 20.33 -3.74 16.39
CA TYR A 290 21.23 -4.23 15.35
C TYR A 290 21.70 -3.12 14.41
N GLY A 291 20.79 -2.40 13.76
CA GLY A 291 21.12 -1.49 12.66
C GLY A 291 22.07 -0.36 13.04
N ALA A 292 21.83 0.31 14.16
CA ALA A 292 22.68 1.37 14.69
C ALA A 292 24.10 0.87 15.04
N LYS A 293 24.26 -0.42 15.36
CA LYS A 293 25.57 -1.03 15.68
C LYS A 293 26.36 -1.44 14.45
N ASN A 294 25.68 -1.85 13.39
CA ASN A 294 26.30 -2.44 12.20
C ASN A 294 26.30 -1.48 10.99
N SER A 295 25.66 -0.31 11.13
CA SER A 295 25.59 0.71 10.07
C SER A 295 26.99 1.18 9.65
N LYS A 296 27.20 1.26 8.34
CA LYS A 296 28.46 1.69 7.74
C LYS A 296 28.59 3.21 7.60
N LEU A 297 27.54 3.98 7.91
CA LEU A 297 27.50 5.43 7.74
C LEU A 297 28.52 6.18 8.60
N GLY A 298 28.94 5.58 9.73
CA GLY A 298 29.87 6.19 10.69
C GLY A 298 31.35 5.86 10.49
N ASN A 299 31.77 5.26 9.36
CA ASN A 299 33.18 4.92 9.08
C ASN A 299 33.93 4.18 10.24
N GLY A 300 33.22 3.37 11.04
CA GLY A 300 33.80 2.63 12.17
C GLY A 300 33.99 3.45 13.45
N THR A 301 33.54 4.71 13.49
CA THR A 301 33.52 5.52 14.72
C THR A 301 32.42 5.05 15.67
N PRO A 302 32.66 5.10 17.01
CA PRO A 302 31.63 4.81 18.01
C PRO A 302 30.57 5.92 18.11
N TYR A 303 30.85 7.11 17.54
CA TYR A 303 29.93 8.24 17.50
C TYR A 303 28.68 7.93 16.68
N ARG A 304 27.51 8.10 17.29
CA ARG A 304 26.21 7.83 16.65
C ARG A 304 25.27 9.00 16.88
N PRO A 305 25.34 10.05 16.04
CA PRO A 305 24.46 11.19 16.19
C PRO A 305 23.01 10.77 15.93
N GLY A 306 22.07 11.28 16.73
CA GLY A 306 20.64 11.06 16.52
C GLY A 306 20.06 9.82 17.20
N MET A 307 20.83 9.10 18.02
CA MET A 307 20.30 8.01 18.85
C MET A 307 19.27 8.51 19.86
N ARG A 308 19.44 9.73 20.40
CA ARG A 308 18.43 10.38 21.23
C ARG A 308 17.14 10.64 20.44
N ILE A 309 17.25 11.12 19.20
CA ILE A 309 16.10 11.36 18.32
C ILE A 309 15.37 10.05 18.04
N ALA A 310 16.10 8.99 17.69
CA ALA A 310 15.52 7.66 17.46
C ALA A 310 14.73 7.15 18.69
N ARG A 311 15.27 7.30 19.90
CA ARG A 311 14.55 6.93 21.14
C ARG A 311 13.31 7.79 21.38
N ILE A 312 13.39 9.10 21.17
CA ILE A 312 12.23 10.00 21.31
C ILE A 312 11.15 9.63 20.31
N VAL A 313 11.51 9.39 19.05
CA VAL A 313 10.58 8.92 18.01
C VAL A 313 9.92 7.61 18.44
N SER A 314 10.68 6.64 18.97
CA SER A 314 10.10 5.40 19.50
C SER A 314 9.11 5.63 20.65
N LEU A 315 9.40 6.56 21.57
CA LEU A 315 8.48 6.90 22.67
C LEU A 315 7.20 7.57 22.14
N VAL A 316 7.31 8.45 21.14
CA VAL A 316 6.15 9.05 20.46
C VAL A 316 5.32 7.96 19.77
N LEU A 317 5.95 7.00 19.09
CA LEU A 317 5.25 5.86 18.49
C LEU A 317 4.52 5.01 19.55
N CYS A 318 5.11 4.81 20.72
CA CYS A 318 4.44 4.11 21.83
C CYS A 318 3.20 4.88 22.31
N ALA A 319 3.31 6.21 22.48
CA ALA A 319 2.18 7.04 22.88
C ALA A 319 1.06 7.00 21.83
N LEU A 320 1.41 7.11 20.54
CA LEU A 320 0.47 6.98 19.43
C LEU A 320 -0.19 5.59 19.40
N LEU A 321 0.54 4.53 19.73
CA LEU A 321 -0.01 3.17 19.78
C LEU A 321 -1.06 3.03 20.89
N VAL A 322 -0.81 3.60 22.07
CA VAL A 322 -1.79 3.63 23.17
C VAL A 322 -3.03 4.42 22.76
N VAL A 323 -2.84 5.60 22.16
CA VAL A 323 -3.95 6.44 21.68
C VAL A 323 -4.77 5.70 20.61
N ALA A 324 -4.13 5.08 19.63
CA ALA A 324 -4.81 4.30 18.59
C ALA A 324 -5.58 3.11 19.19
N GLY A 325 -5.00 2.40 20.16
CA GLY A 325 -5.67 1.31 20.88
C GLY A 325 -6.93 1.77 21.63
N ILE A 326 -6.86 2.92 22.30
CA ILE A 326 -8.02 3.51 23.00
C ILE A 326 -9.08 3.97 21.99
N LEU A 327 -8.67 4.71 20.94
CA LEU A 327 -9.58 5.17 19.90
C LEU A 327 -10.28 4.02 19.20
N HIS A 328 -9.58 2.90 18.95
CA HIS A 328 -10.19 1.69 18.42
C HIS A 328 -11.32 1.21 19.31
N GLN A 329 -11.11 1.14 20.63
CA GLN A 329 -12.15 0.71 21.55
C GLN A 329 -13.33 1.70 21.63
N VAL A 330 -13.05 3.01 21.53
CA VAL A 330 -14.12 4.03 21.44
C VAL A 330 -14.96 3.83 20.18
N THR A 331 -14.35 3.44 19.05
CA THR A 331 -15.06 3.22 17.79
C THR A 331 -15.85 1.91 17.75
N VAL A 332 -15.34 0.83 18.35
CA VAL A 332 -15.99 -0.50 18.30
C VAL A 332 -16.92 -0.73 19.51
N GLY A 333 -16.79 0.09 20.56
CA GLY A 333 -17.52 -0.04 21.82
C GLY A 333 -16.73 -0.82 22.86
N PHE A 334 -16.90 -0.53 24.15
CA PHE A 334 -16.17 -1.22 25.22
C PHE A 334 -16.69 -2.63 25.54
N ASP A 335 -17.85 -3.00 24.99
CA ASP A 335 -18.47 -4.30 25.20
C ASP A 335 -17.98 -5.38 24.23
N THR A 336 -17.25 -4.98 23.17
CA THR A 336 -16.62 -5.89 22.21
C THR A 336 -15.23 -6.34 22.65
N ASP A 337 -14.63 -7.27 21.89
CA ASP A 337 -13.28 -7.79 22.15
C ASP A 337 -12.24 -6.67 22.37
N ARG A 338 -11.60 -6.70 23.55
CA ARG A 338 -10.60 -5.72 24.01
C ARG A 338 -9.17 -6.16 23.72
N THR A 339 -8.98 -7.29 23.05
CA THR A 339 -7.66 -7.91 22.82
C THR A 339 -6.68 -6.95 22.15
N LEU A 340 -7.09 -6.25 21.07
CA LEU A 340 -6.22 -5.30 20.38
C LEU A 340 -5.81 -4.10 21.26
N MET A 341 -6.70 -3.63 22.12
CA MET A 341 -6.40 -2.55 23.06
C MET A 341 -5.37 -3.01 24.09
N TYR A 342 -5.55 -4.20 24.69
CA TYR A 342 -4.58 -4.74 25.65
C TYR A 342 -3.22 -5.02 25.00
N ILE A 343 -3.19 -5.60 23.81
CA ILE A 343 -1.94 -5.82 23.06
C ILE A 343 -1.24 -4.47 22.84
N SER A 344 -1.96 -3.45 22.38
CA SER A 344 -1.38 -2.13 22.12
C SER A 344 -0.78 -1.50 23.38
N ILE A 345 -1.49 -1.55 24.51
CA ILE A 345 -1.05 -0.98 25.78
C ILE A 345 0.15 -1.75 26.35
N ILE A 346 0.08 -3.08 26.40
CA ILE A 346 1.15 -3.93 26.92
C ILE A 346 2.41 -3.77 26.06
N PHE A 347 2.25 -3.82 24.74
CA PHE A 347 3.36 -3.66 23.80
C PHE A 347 4.00 -2.29 23.96
N ALA A 348 3.21 -1.21 24.01
CA ALA A 348 3.72 0.14 24.25
C ALA A 348 4.44 0.25 25.60
N ALA A 349 3.87 -0.30 26.68
CA ALA A 349 4.47 -0.24 28.02
C ALA A 349 5.85 -0.91 28.06
N VAL A 350 5.99 -2.10 27.45
CA VAL A 350 7.28 -2.80 27.34
C VAL A 350 8.31 -1.93 26.59
N HIS A 351 7.91 -1.33 25.47
CA HIS A 351 8.82 -0.50 24.66
C HIS A 351 9.18 0.82 25.35
N VAL A 352 8.27 1.44 26.08
CA VAL A 352 8.55 2.63 26.91
C VAL A 352 9.63 2.32 27.94
N VAL A 353 9.58 1.16 28.60
CA VAL A 353 10.63 0.75 29.55
C VAL A 353 11.97 0.55 28.83
N VAL A 354 11.96 -0.14 27.69
CA VAL A 354 13.18 -0.45 26.90
C VAL A 354 13.86 0.82 26.36
N TYR A 355 13.08 1.77 25.85
CA TYR A 355 13.60 3.01 25.25
C TYR A 355 13.84 4.11 26.27
N GLY A 356 12.93 4.26 27.25
CA GLY A 356 12.99 5.26 28.31
C GLY A 356 14.17 5.06 29.25
N SER A 357 14.47 3.81 29.65
CA SER A 357 15.63 3.48 30.49
C SER A 357 16.98 3.87 29.86
N LYS A 358 17.01 4.05 28.53
CA LYS A 358 18.22 4.41 27.78
C LYS A 358 18.26 5.89 27.40
N LEU A 359 17.22 6.68 27.66
CA LEU A 359 17.12 8.08 27.21
C LEU A 359 18.24 8.97 27.80
N GLY A 360 18.62 8.72 29.06
CA GLY A 360 19.67 9.45 29.77
C GLY A 360 21.12 9.04 29.46
N ARG A 361 21.33 8.01 28.62
CA ARG A 361 22.69 7.63 28.20
C ARG A 361 23.26 8.69 27.27
N LYS A 362 24.36 9.34 27.69
CA LYS A 362 25.14 10.26 26.85
C LYS A 362 25.47 9.58 25.52
N GLU A 363 25.31 10.31 24.42
CA GLU A 363 25.82 9.89 23.13
C GLU A 363 27.35 9.94 23.27
N ASN A 364 28.00 8.77 23.32
CA ASN A 364 29.47 8.72 23.42
C ASN A 364 30.05 9.44 22.19
N PRO A 365 31.02 10.36 22.38
CA PRO A 365 31.67 11.07 21.31
C PRO A 365 32.42 10.16 20.33
#